data_AF-A0A7S4SUM4-F1
#
_entry.id   AF-A0A7S4SUM4-F1
#
_cell.length_a   1.000
_cell.length_b   1.000
_cell.length_c   1.000
_cell.angle_alpha   90.00
_cell.angle_beta   90.00
_cell.angle_gamma   90.00
#
_symmetry.space_group_name_H-M   'P 1'
#
loop_
_entity.id
_entity.type
_entity.pdbx_description
1 polymer ?
#
loop_
_entity_poly.entity_id
_entity_poly.type
_entity_poly.pdbx_seq_one_letter_code
_entity_poly.pdbx_strand_id
1 'polypeptide(L)'
;MRICHGLAGYTLEVEDRELEWRKPADVVRLHASSQWRVEADDLIVLASDGGTLGPTCSSEAVGHGRDVFFFVRSDLDPKADVPADRLLLDPGGSASAAGSSFQPAGAAEEDDDLPGDPAFEAFRANIAEARGRLAEAQPVAALAAQARTRLEVQQLAVQAVLDNLASQRATCSRSLALFFRKYEKVQEKLEQNLSKVETSMAALAAVALHPAHQGSERESLADAVPRERILRFTAGVQEERARLVQRLERLRQQDAQAQALSEQVAEALRQALASERVPAAARAIEDGLARAESELLPALRSQVPREGAAPSSILEEEKRSAGRLEDLARACRGLGDLLVDLKAAWEQQCLTYLQRLREVSYIQAQVRNVERQAALLEEEINVQRNYSQQLSHLQKMPKAYRRGLCEIARRQEFRARYVAHAEQARSALARMVEEENGRRREFIHRYGCHLPAGLFEPLGSLAPPAKVEVPDFDGALPDVDFSSLREFVPTPGADVGAGSAGAAGPPRRRAGSDDQSGTVAAGGPAGSAGSSGASERHAAPGEQPGPAAAAAATAGSAASSGASERPAGCCSSSGTAAAGMLGGSAASSGGSGLAASQDEPAVGRL
;
A
#
# COMPACT_ATOMS: atom_id res chain seq x y z
N MET A 1 -1.12 -28.71 -11.33
CA MET A 1 -2.01 -27.55 -10.98
C MET A 1 -3.25 -27.58 -11.88
N ARG A 2 -4.44 -27.20 -11.39
CA ARG A 2 -5.67 -27.16 -12.22
C ARG A 2 -6.08 -25.71 -12.51
N ILE A 3 -6.03 -25.31 -13.78
CA ILE A 3 -6.50 -24.00 -14.23
C ILE A 3 -8.00 -24.09 -14.49
N CYS A 4 -8.77 -23.21 -13.87
CA CYS A 4 -10.22 -23.18 -13.94
C CYS A 4 -10.68 -21.85 -14.55
N HIS A 5 -11.48 -21.89 -15.60
CA HIS A 5 -12.19 -20.71 -16.07
C HIS A 5 -13.33 -20.42 -15.08
N GLY A 6 -13.19 -19.35 -14.29
CA GLY A 6 -14.10 -19.08 -13.16
C GLY A 6 -15.56 -18.95 -13.58
N LEU A 7 -15.84 -18.22 -14.68
CA LEU A 7 -17.20 -18.05 -15.20
C LEU A 7 -17.73 -19.30 -15.94
N ALA A 8 -16.99 -19.84 -16.89
CA ALA A 8 -17.47 -20.93 -17.74
C ALA A 8 -17.37 -22.32 -17.10
N GLY A 9 -16.63 -22.49 -15.99
CA GLY A 9 -16.45 -23.77 -15.32
C GLY A 9 -15.55 -24.78 -16.07
N TYR A 10 -14.86 -24.37 -17.14
CA TYR A 10 -13.90 -25.22 -17.82
C TYR A 10 -12.66 -25.45 -16.97
N THR A 11 -12.05 -26.62 -17.09
CA THR A 11 -10.82 -26.98 -16.39
C THR A 11 -9.74 -27.44 -17.35
N LEU A 12 -8.48 -27.15 -16.99
CA LEU A 12 -7.29 -27.61 -17.67
C LEU A 12 -6.29 -28.09 -16.63
N GLU A 13 -5.87 -29.34 -16.72
CA GLU A 13 -4.78 -29.86 -15.91
C GLU A 13 -3.45 -29.44 -16.52
N VAL A 14 -2.59 -28.85 -15.69
CA VAL A 14 -1.22 -28.48 -16.06
C VAL A 14 -0.25 -29.35 -15.29
N GLU A 15 0.65 -29.98 -16.03
CA GLU A 15 1.73 -30.81 -15.49
C GLU A 15 2.65 -29.99 -14.58
N ASP A 16 3.08 -30.58 -13.46
CA ASP A 16 3.92 -29.89 -12.49
C ASP A 16 5.30 -29.49 -13.07
N ARG A 17 5.76 -30.16 -14.13
CA ARG A 17 6.99 -29.81 -14.86
C ARG A 17 6.96 -28.40 -15.44
N GLU A 18 5.81 -27.90 -15.88
CA GLU A 18 5.71 -26.53 -16.39
C GLU A 18 5.91 -25.48 -15.27
N LEU A 19 5.57 -25.83 -14.03
CA LEU A 19 5.68 -24.97 -12.85
C LEU A 19 7.10 -24.90 -12.28
N GLU A 20 7.98 -25.82 -12.68
CA GLU A 20 9.40 -25.81 -12.29
C GLU A 20 10.14 -24.62 -12.93
N TRP A 21 9.77 -24.26 -14.17
CA TRP A 21 10.53 -23.30 -14.98
C TRP A 21 9.77 -21.99 -15.23
N ARG A 22 8.50 -21.90 -14.84
CA ARG A 22 7.65 -20.73 -15.03
C ARG A 22 6.87 -20.41 -13.77
N LYS A 23 6.56 -19.13 -13.58
CA LYS A 23 5.69 -18.71 -12.49
C LYS A 23 4.25 -19.16 -12.77
N PRO A 24 3.48 -19.56 -11.75
CA PRO A 24 2.09 -20.00 -11.94
C PRO A 24 1.21 -19.00 -12.69
N ALA A 25 1.36 -17.69 -12.42
CA ALA A 25 0.60 -16.65 -13.11
C ALA A 25 0.89 -16.60 -14.63
N ASP A 26 2.14 -16.83 -15.04
CA ASP A 26 2.53 -16.81 -16.46
C ASP A 26 2.03 -18.05 -17.18
N VAL A 27 2.03 -19.20 -16.50
CA VAL A 27 1.45 -20.46 -16.99
C VAL A 27 -0.06 -20.31 -17.20
N VAL A 28 -0.77 -19.72 -16.23
CA VAL A 28 -2.20 -19.43 -16.36
C VAL A 28 -2.47 -18.52 -17.54
N ARG A 29 -1.71 -17.43 -17.70
CA ARG A 29 -1.87 -16.50 -18.84
C ARG A 29 -1.63 -17.20 -20.18
N LEU A 30 -0.57 -18.01 -20.29
CA LEU A 30 -0.24 -18.74 -21.52
C LEU A 30 -1.38 -19.68 -21.94
N HIS A 31 -1.87 -20.50 -21.01
CA HIS A 31 -2.94 -21.45 -21.29
C HIS A 31 -4.28 -20.74 -21.50
N ALA A 32 -4.58 -19.71 -20.71
CA ALA A 32 -5.76 -18.86 -20.88
C ALA A 32 -5.82 -18.24 -22.29
N SER A 33 -4.72 -17.67 -22.76
CA SER A 33 -4.63 -17.04 -24.09
C SER A 33 -4.68 -18.05 -25.23
N SER A 34 -4.01 -19.20 -25.09
CA SER A 34 -3.98 -20.22 -26.15
C SER A 34 -5.29 -20.96 -26.31
N GLN A 35 -5.95 -21.35 -25.20
CA GLN A 35 -7.16 -22.16 -25.25
C GLN A 35 -8.44 -21.33 -25.36
N TRP A 36 -8.53 -20.19 -24.66
CA TRP A 36 -9.76 -19.38 -24.59
C TRP A 36 -9.67 -18.03 -25.30
N ARG A 37 -8.55 -17.74 -25.99
CA ARG A 37 -8.32 -16.51 -26.76
C ARG A 37 -8.52 -15.23 -25.93
N VAL A 38 -8.10 -15.27 -24.66
CA VAL A 38 -8.17 -14.10 -23.76
C VAL A 38 -6.82 -13.39 -23.71
N GLU A 39 -6.82 -12.07 -23.74
CA GLU A 39 -5.60 -11.27 -23.60
C GLU A 39 -5.01 -11.40 -22.18
N ALA A 40 -3.70 -11.59 -22.07
CA ALA A 40 -3.04 -11.85 -20.79
C ALA A 40 -3.21 -10.70 -19.76
N ASP A 41 -3.32 -9.45 -20.21
CA ASP A 41 -3.49 -8.26 -19.36
C ASP A 41 -4.92 -8.07 -18.86
N ASP A 42 -5.87 -8.75 -19.50
CA ASP A 42 -7.28 -8.76 -19.16
C ASP A 42 -7.61 -9.82 -18.10
N LEU A 43 -6.65 -10.64 -17.68
CA LEU A 43 -6.90 -11.70 -16.72
C LEU A 43 -6.81 -11.22 -15.26
N ILE A 44 -7.77 -11.67 -14.45
CA ILE A 44 -7.73 -11.63 -12.99
C ILE A 44 -7.57 -13.08 -12.53
N VAL A 45 -6.52 -13.37 -11.76
CA VAL A 45 -6.19 -14.74 -11.35
C VAL A 45 -6.25 -14.85 -9.83
N LEU A 46 -7.07 -15.78 -9.35
CA LEU A 46 -7.28 -16.09 -7.94
C LEU A 46 -6.85 -17.54 -7.65
N ALA A 47 -6.14 -17.75 -6.54
CA ALA A 47 -5.92 -19.08 -5.98
C ALA A 47 -7.16 -19.53 -5.18
N SER A 48 -7.24 -20.83 -4.90
CA SER A 48 -8.35 -21.44 -4.13
C SER A 48 -8.58 -20.84 -2.74
N ASP A 49 -7.58 -20.23 -2.13
CA ASP A 49 -7.67 -19.53 -0.84
C ASP A 49 -8.06 -18.05 -0.96
N GLY A 50 -8.43 -17.61 -2.16
CA GLY A 50 -8.74 -16.22 -2.48
C GLY A 50 -7.51 -15.31 -2.61
N GLY A 51 -6.28 -15.84 -2.60
CA GLY A 51 -5.08 -15.07 -2.89
C GLY A 51 -5.05 -14.59 -4.35
N THR A 52 -4.69 -13.32 -4.60
CA THR A 52 -4.44 -12.84 -5.97
C THR A 52 -3.06 -13.27 -6.45
N LEU A 53 -2.98 -13.92 -7.61
CA LEU A 53 -1.70 -14.29 -8.21
C LEU A 53 -1.11 -13.12 -8.99
N GLY A 54 -0.30 -12.32 -8.30
CA GLY A 54 0.49 -11.25 -8.90
C GLY A 54 1.76 -11.78 -9.63
N PRO A 55 2.45 -10.91 -10.39
CA PRO A 55 3.69 -11.26 -11.11
C PRO A 55 4.86 -11.64 -10.18
N THR A 56 4.73 -11.35 -8.88
CA THR A 56 5.71 -11.65 -7.84
C THR A 56 5.39 -12.91 -7.03
N CYS A 57 4.28 -13.60 -7.32
CA CYS A 57 3.89 -14.80 -6.57
C CYS A 57 4.88 -15.96 -6.82
N SER A 58 5.37 -16.58 -5.75
CA SER A 58 6.26 -17.76 -5.83
C SER A 58 5.45 -19.03 -6.09
N SER A 59 6.10 -20.04 -6.69
CA SER A 59 5.46 -21.34 -6.96
C SER A 59 4.96 -22.03 -5.67
N GLU A 60 5.69 -21.84 -4.57
CA GLU A 60 5.34 -22.37 -3.24
C GLU A 60 3.99 -21.85 -2.72
N ALA A 61 3.60 -20.63 -3.07
CA ALA A 61 2.34 -20.03 -2.60
C ALA A 61 1.10 -20.71 -3.19
N VAL A 62 1.22 -21.28 -4.40
CA VAL A 62 0.12 -22.01 -5.04
C VAL A 62 0.03 -23.43 -4.49
N GLY A 63 1.13 -24.05 -4.04
CA GLY A 63 1.11 -25.42 -3.51
C GLY A 63 0.76 -26.48 -4.57
N HIS A 64 1.15 -27.73 -4.34
CA HIS A 64 0.79 -28.82 -5.24
C HIS A 64 -0.70 -29.13 -5.18
N GLY A 65 -1.31 -29.34 -6.35
CA GLY A 65 -2.72 -29.76 -6.46
C GLY A 65 -3.77 -28.67 -6.20
N ARG A 66 -3.40 -27.38 -6.16
CA ARG A 66 -4.41 -26.32 -6.00
C ARG A 66 -5.06 -25.91 -7.32
N ASP A 67 -6.30 -25.45 -7.17
CA ASP A 67 -7.08 -24.83 -8.21
C ASP A 67 -6.71 -23.36 -8.33
N VAL A 68 -6.58 -22.91 -9.58
CA VAL A 68 -6.36 -21.52 -9.92
C VAL A 68 -7.48 -21.08 -10.84
N PHE A 69 -8.23 -20.08 -10.39
CA PHE A 69 -9.37 -19.53 -11.10
C PHE A 69 -8.95 -18.28 -11.85
N PHE A 70 -9.32 -18.17 -13.12
CA PHE A 70 -9.18 -16.92 -13.86
C PHE A 70 -10.53 -16.33 -14.27
N PHE A 71 -10.58 -15.02 -14.30
CA PHE A 71 -11.70 -14.21 -14.74
C PHE A 71 -11.20 -13.18 -15.76
N VAL A 72 -12.06 -12.85 -16.71
CA VAL A 72 -11.77 -11.86 -17.75
C VAL A 72 -12.28 -10.50 -17.25
N ARG A 73 -11.39 -9.51 -17.14
CA ARG A 73 -11.69 -8.20 -16.56
C ARG A 73 -12.67 -7.42 -17.44
N SER A 74 -12.54 -7.51 -18.77
CA SER A 74 -13.51 -6.93 -19.71
C SER A 74 -14.93 -7.48 -19.50
N ASP A 75 -15.11 -8.78 -19.22
CA ASP A 75 -16.43 -9.36 -18.93
C ASP A 75 -17.06 -8.76 -17.65
N LEU A 76 -16.22 -8.31 -16.70
CA LEU A 76 -16.65 -7.65 -15.46
C LEU A 76 -16.98 -6.17 -15.62
N ASP A 77 -16.77 -5.58 -16.81
CA ASP A 77 -17.25 -4.23 -17.09
C ASP A 77 -18.78 -4.29 -17.26
N PRO A 78 -19.57 -3.50 -16.49
CA PRO A 78 -21.03 -3.47 -16.65
C PRO A 78 -21.49 -3.03 -18.04
N LYS A 79 -20.62 -2.38 -18.83
CA LYS A 79 -20.92 -1.94 -20.20
C LYS A 79 -20.49 -2.94 -21.28
N ALA A 80 -19.73 -3.97 -20.93
CA ALA A 80 -19.28 -4.96 -21.89
C ALA A 80 -20.38 -5.99 -22.16
N ASP A 81 -20.56 -6.28 -23.44
CA ASP A 81 -21.33 -7.43 -23.89
C ASP A 81 -20.46 -8.69 -23.78
N VAL A 82 -20.94 -9.68 -23.05
CA VAL A 82 -20.23 -10.97 -22.94
C VAL A 82 -20.60 -11.83 -24.15
N PRO A 83 -19.60 -12.36 -24.90
CA PRO A 83 -19.87 -13.22 -26.03
C PRO A 83 -20.72 -14.42 -25.60
N ALA A 84 -21.88 -14.62 -26.24
CA ALA A 84 -22.80 -15.71 -25.94
C ALA A 84 -22.10 -17.08 -25.98
N ASP A 85 -21.16 -17.25 -26.92
CA ASP A 85 -20.35 -18.46 -27.11
C ASP A 85 -19.59 -18.91 -25.84
N ARG A 86 -19.27 -17.98 -24.91
CA ARG A 86 -18.60 -18.33 -23.64
C ARG A 86 -19.55 -18.94 -22.60
N LEU A 87 -20.84 -18.65 -22.73
CA LEU A 87 -21.89 -19.07 -21.80
C LEU A 87 -22.56 -20.38 -22.25
N LEU A 88 -22.39 -20.76 -23.51
CA LEU A 88 -23.03 -21.94 -24.08
C LEU A 88 -22.44 -23.26 -23.54
N LEU A 89 -23.35 -24.23 -23.37
CA LEU A 89 -23.05 -25.63 -23.09
C LEU A 89 -22.83 -26.33 -24.43
N ASP A 90 -21.59 -26.30 -24.91
CA ASP A 90 -21.22 -26.88 -26.19
C ASP A 90 -20.66 -28.30 -26.06
N PRO A 91 -21.13 -29.25 -26.89
CA PRO A 91 -20.65 -30.63 -26.90
C PRO A 91 -19.21 -30.77 -27.43
N GLY A 92 -18.74 -29.76 -28.17
CA GLY A 92 -17.43 -29.76 -28.83
C GLY A 92 -16.31 -29.10 -28.04
N GLY A 93 -16.58 -28.63 -26.82
CA GLY A 93 -15.60 -27.97 -25.95
C GLY A 93 -14.54 -28.94 -25.41
N SER A 94 -13.69 -29.44 -26.31
CA SER A 94 -12.38 -30.07 -26.10
C SER A 94 -12.13 -30.58 -24.67
N ALA A 95 -12.82 -31.65 -24.30
CA ALA A 95 -12.23 -32.63 -23.40
C ALA A 95 -11.05 -33.30 -24.14
N SER A 96 -9.95 -32.57 -24.29
CA SER A 96 -8.64 -33.12 -24.69
C SER A 96 -7.92 -33.71 -23.48
N ALA A 97 -8.65 -34.03 -22.40
CA ALA A 97 -8.14 -34.71 -21.23
C ALA A 97 -8.45 -36.21 -21.35
N ALA A 98 -7.37 -36.97 -21.42
CA ALA A 98 -7.26 -38.42 -21.47
C ALA A 98 -7.78 -39.09 -22.77
N GLY A 99 -6.82 -39.53 -23.58
CA GLY A 99 -7.01 -40.41 -24.73
C GLY A 99 -7.54 -41.80 -24.37
N SER A 100 -8.66 -41.87 -23.67
CA SER A 100 -9.57 -43.00 -23.81
C SER A 100 -10.28 -42.76 -25.13
N SER A 101 -9.71 -43.29 -26.22
CA SER A 101 -10.55 -43.69 -27.33
C SER A 101 -11.60 -44.61 -26.72
N PHE A 102 -12.77 -44.06 -26.43
CA PHE A 102 -13.97 -44.85 -26.22
C PHE A 102 -14.30 -45.41 -27.61
N GLN A 103 -13.43 -46.30 -28.10
CA GLN A 103 -13.92 -47.43 -28.86
C GLN A 103 -14.95 -48.03 -27.91
N PRO A 104 -16.23 -48.14 -28.31
CA PRO A 104 -17.18 -48.91 -27.53
C PRO A 104 -16.57 -50.30 -27.37
N ALA A 105 -15.92 -50.53 -26.22
CA ALA A 105 -15.17 -51.73 -25.95
C ALA A 105 -16.22 -52.84 -25.86
N GLY A 106 -16.25 -53.68 -26.89
CA GLY A 106 -17.13 -54.85 -26.90
C GLY A 106 -18.57 -54.60 -27.38
N ALA A 107 -18.77 -53.82 -28.46
CA ALA A 107 -19.88 -54.14 -29.38
C ALA A 107 -19.55 -55.36 -30.27
N ALA A 108 -18.58 -56.18 -29.86
CA ALA A 108 -18.34 -57.49 -30.42
C ALA A 108 -19.44 -58.44 -29.92
N GLU A 109 -20.46 -58.61 -30.75
CA GLU A 109 -20.93 -59.93 -31.17
C GLU A 109 -21.28 -60.97 -30.10
N GLU A 110 -21.92 -60.60 -28.98
CA GLU A 110 -22.52 -61.59 -28.06
C GLU A 110 -24.05 -61.73 -28.20
N ASP A 111 -24.68 -61.11 -29.20
CA ASP A 111 -26.15 -61.14 -29.38
C ASP A 111 -26.59 -61.61 -30.78
N ASP A 112 -25.78 -62.47 -31.43
CA ASP A 112 -26.15 -63.20 -32.66
C ASP A 112 -26.87 -64.54 -32.34
N ASP A 113 -27.42 -64.67 -31.14
CA ASP A 113 -28.21 -65.84 -30.70
C ASP A 113 -29.70 -65.77 -31.13
N LEU A 114 -30.07 -64.77 -31.93
CA LEU A 114 -31.41 -64.71 -32.51
C LEU A 114 -31.46 -65.55 -33.79
N PRO A 115 -32.37 -66.54 -33.89
CA PRO A 115 -32.45 -67.41 -35.05
C PRO A 115 -32.61 -66.58 -36.33
N GLY A 116 -31.83 -66.90 -37.36
CA GLY A 116 -31.80 -66.20 -38.65
C GLY A 116 -33.10 -66.31 -39.47
N ASP A 117 -34.21 -66.69 -38.85
CA ASP A 117 -35.51 -66.83 -39.47
C ASP A 117 -36.07 -65.43 -39.82
N PRO A 118 -36.50 -65.21 -41.08
CA PRO A 118 -37.16 -63.99 -41.53
C PRO A 118 -38.29 -63.51 -40.61
N ALA A 119 -38.98 -64.42 -39.92
CA ALA A 119 -40.05 -64.09 -38.97
C ALA A 119 -39.58 -63.22 -37.79
N PHE A 120 -38.29 -63.19 -37.48
CA PHE A 120 -37.72 -62.39 -36.38
C PHE A 120 -36.99 -61.11 -36.83
N GLU A 121 -36.94 -60.83 -38.14
CA GLU A 121 -36.28 -59.63 -38.67
C GLU A 121 -36.86 -58.34 -38.11
N ALA A 122 -38.19 -58.26 -37.94
CA ALA A 122 -38.86 -57.08 -37.38
C ALA A 122 -38.40 -56.79 -35.94
N PHE A 123 -38.24 -57.81 -35.09
CA PHE A 123 -37.77 -57.65 -33.71
C PHE A 123 -36.30 -57.22 -33.67
N ARG A 124 -35.45 -57.80 -34.54
CA ARG A 124 -34.05 -57.39 -34.69
C ARG A 124 -33.93 -55.94 -35.12
N ALA A 125 -34.73 -55.53 -36.10
CA ALA A 125 -34.82 -54.15 -36.56
C ALA A 125 -35.25 -53.22 -35.41
N ASN A 126 -36.27 -53.59 -34.63
CA ASN A 126 -36.75 -52.79 -33.50
C ASN A 126 -35.69 -52.64 -32.40
N ILE A 127 -34.96 -53.71 -32.05
CA ILE A 127 -33.88 -53.67 -31.06
C ILE A 127 -32.70 -52.83 -31.57
N ALA A 128 -32.34 -52.99 -32.84
CA ALA A 128 -31.29 -52.20 -33.48
C ALA A 128 -31.66 -50.71 -33.52
N GLU A 129 -32.91 -50.37 -33.86
CA GLU A 129 -33.40 -48.99 -33.81
C GLU A 129 -33.35 -48.46 -32.38
N ALA A 130 -33.84 -49.20 -31.39
CA ALA A 130 -33.80 -48.78 -29.99
C ALA A 130 -32.36 -48.48 -29.51
N ARG A 131 -31.40 -49.35 -29.87
CA ARG A 131 -29.96 -49.12 -29.60
C ARG A 131 -29.46 -47.87 -30.30
N GLY A 132 -29.87 -47.62 -31.54
CA GLY A 132 -29.57 -46.40 -32.28
C GLY A 132 -30.08 -45.15 -31.56
N ARG A 133 -31.34 -45.15 -31.09
CA ARG A 133 -31.92 -44.03 -30.32
C ARG A 133 -31.19 -43.76 -29.01
N LEU A 134 -30.79 -44.82 -28.30
CA LEU A 134 -30.00 -44.68 -27.08
C LEU A 134 -28.61 -44.10 -27.39
N ALA A 135 -27.95 -44.57 -28.45
CA ALA A 135 -26.67 -44.03 -28.89
C ALA A 135 -26.78 -42.53 -29.27
N GLU A 136 -27.89 -42.11 -29.88
CA GLU A 136 -28.18 -40.69 -30.17
C GLU A 136 -28.43 -39.86 -28.89
N ALA A 137 -28.98 -40.48 -27.83
CA ALA A 137 -29.27 -39.81 -26.56
C ALA A 137 -28.05 -39.73 -25.61
N GLN A 138 -27.06 -40.61 -25.76
CA GLN A 138 -25.84 -40.64 -24.94
C GLN A 138 -25.09 -39.29 -24.86
N PRO A 139 -24.87 -38.53 -25.96
CA PRO A 139 -24.28 -37.19 -25.90
C PRO A 139 -25.06 -36.21 -25.01
N VAL A 140 -26.38 -36.37 -24.89
CA VAL A 140 -27.21 -35.51 -24.04
C VAL A 140 -26.91 -35.74 -22.56
N ALA A 141 -26.76 -36.99 -22.14
CA ALA A 141 -26.35 -37.32 -20.77
C ALA A 141 -24.90 -36.90 -20.49
N ALA A 142 -24.00 -37.03 -21.47
CA ALA A 142 -22.63 -36.52 -21.34
C ALA A 142 -22.60 -35.00 -21.10
N LEU A 143 -23.44 -34.24 -21.82
CA LEU A 143 -23.61 -32.80 -21.60
C LEU A 143 -24.18 -32.49 -20.20
N ALA A 144 -25.12 -33.29 -19.71
CA ALA A 144 -25.67 -33.14 -18.35
C ALA A 144 -24.61 -33.35 -17.27
N ALA A 145 -23.80 -34.41 -17.39
CA ALA A 145 -22.66 -34.66 -16.50
C ALA A 145 -21.60 -33.55 -16.57
N GLN A 146 -21.33 -33.03 -17.77
CA GLN A 146 -20.42 -31.90 -17.97
C GLN A 146 -20.96 -30.63 -17.29
N ALA A 147 -22.25 -30.32 -17.42
CA ALA A 147 -22.88 -29.16 -16.79
C ALA A 147 -22.72 -29.19 -15.26
N ARG A 148 -22.91 -30.37 -14.64
CA ARG A 148 -22.66 -30.56 -13.20
C ARG A 148 -21.21 -30.30 -12.82
N THR A 149 -20.27 -30.87 -13.56
CA THR A 149 -18.82 -30.69 -13.30
C THR A 149 -18.43 -29.20 -13.42
N ARG A 150 -18.97 -28.49 -14.43
CA ARG A 150 -18.73 -27.06 -14.62
C ARG A 150 -19.36 -26.23 -13.48
N LEU A 151 -20.51 -26.64 -12.96
CA LEU A 151 -21.14 -26.01 -11.79
C LEU A 151 -20.28 -26.19 -10.53
N GLU A 152 -19.72 -27.37 -10.29
CA GLU A 152 -18.79 -27.61 -9.16
C GLU A 152 -17.57 -26.68 -9.23
N VAL A 153 -17.02 -26.48 -10.44
CA VAL A 153 -15.91 -25.54 -10.65
C VAL A 153 -16.34 -24.09 -10.38
N GLN A 154 -17.53 -23.68 -10.81
CA GLN A 154 -18.07 -22.36 -10.47
C GLN A 154 -18.25 -22.19 -8.96
N GLN A 155 -18.71 -23.21 -8.24
CA GLN A 155 -18.86 -23.16 -6.78
C GLN A 155 -17.51 -22.92 -6.09
N LEU A 156 -16.45 -23.62 -6.52
CA LEU A 156 -15.09 -23.41 -6.02
C LEU A 156 -14.57 -22.01 -6.39
N ALA A 157 -14.85 -21.54 -7.62
CA ALA A 157 -14.46 -20.21 -8.08
C ALA A 157 -15.12 -19.10 -7.26
N VAL A 158 -16.40 -19.23 -6.93
CA VAL A 158 -17.12 -18.30 -6.03
C VAL A 158 -16.49 -18.32 -4.65
N GLN A 159 -16.19 -19.48 -4.09
CA GLN A 159 -15.56 -19.56 -2.77
C GLN A 159 -14.23 -18.78 -2.76
N ALA A 160 -13.39 -18.96 -3.79
CA ALA A 160 -12.17 -18.18 -3.95
C ALA A 160 -12.43 -16.67 -4.07
N VAL A 161 -13.48 -16.25 -4.79
CA VAL A 161 -13.88 -14.83 -4.90
C VAL A 161 -14.34 -14.28 -3.54
N LEU A 162 -15.12 -15.05 -2.76
CA LEU A 162 -15.59 -14.66 -1.44
C LEU A 162 -14.43 -14.51 -0.45
N ASP A 163 -13.50 -15.48 -0.45
CA ASP A 163 -12.31 -15.44 0.39
C ASP A 163 -11.40 -14.25 0.02
N ASN A 164 -11.27 -13.97 -1.28
CA ASN A 164 -10.56 -12.79 -1.77
C ASN A 164 -11.19 -11.49 -1.26
N LEU A 165 -12.52 -11.34 -1.41
CA LEU A 165 -13.24 -10.16 -0.95
C LEU A 165 -13.12 -9.99 0.57
N ALA A 166 -13.30 -11.08 1.33
CA ALA A 166 -13.16 -11.08 2.79
C ALA A 166 -11.74 -10.68 3.22
N SER A 167 -10.70 -11.22 2.57
CA SER A 167 -9.31 -10.89 2.85
C SER A 167 -8.99 -9.41 2.55
N GLN A 168 -9.44 -8.88 1.42
CA GLN A 168 -9.29 -7.46 1.08
C GLN A 168 -10.01 -6.56 2.09
N ARG A 169 -11.27 -6.88 2.43
CA ARG A 169 -12.04 -6.15 3.45
C ARG A 169 -11.35 -6.17 4.80
N ALA A 170 -10.91 -7.33 5.27
CA ALA A 170 -10.22 -7.46 6.55
C ALA A 170 -8.92 -6.64 6.58
N THR A 171 -8.18 -6.58 5.46
CA THR A 171 -6.97 -5.76 5.34
C THR A 171 -7.30 -4.27 5.41
N CYS A 172 -8.30 -3.82 4.65
CA CYS A 172 -8.80 -2.44 4.69
C CYS A 172 -9.29 -2.04 6.10
N SER A 173 -10.11 -2.87 6.74
CA SER A 173 -10.61 -2.58 8.10
C SER A 173 -9.47 -2.50 9.13
N ARG A 174 -8.45 -3.34 9.03
CA ARG A 174 -7.26 -3.26 9.90
C ARG A 174 -6.48 -1.96 9.67
N SER A 175 -6.26 -1.57 8.41
CA SER A 175 -5.53 -0.34 8.09
C SER A 175 -6.30 0.90 8.58
N LEU A 176 -7.61 0.95 8.37
CA LEU A 176 -8.50 1.99 8.89
C LEU A 176 -8.50 2.05 10.42
N ALA A 177 -8.54 0.90 11.11
CA ALA A 177 -8.49 0.88 12.57
C ALA A 177 -7.18 1.50 13.11
N LEU A 178 -6.04 1.20 12.47
CA LEU A 178 -4.75 1.80 12.83
C LEU A 178 -4.73 3.31 12.53
N PHE A 179 -5.27 3.71 11.39
CA PHE A 179 -5.43 5.10 10.99
C PHE A 179 -6.26 5.90 12.00
N PHE A 180 -7.44 5.41 12.42
CA PHE A 180 -8.27 6.08 13.41
C PHE A 180 -7.61 6.15 14.79
N ARG A 181 -6.89 5.11 15.22
CA ARG A 181 -6.10 5.17 16.47
C ARG A 181 -5.01 6.25 16.42
N LYS A 182 -4.36 6.43 15.25
CA LYS A 182 -3.37 7.50 15.04
C LYS A 182 -4.05 8.87 15.13
N TYR A 183 -5.19 9.03 14.45
CA TYR A 183 -6.00 10.25 14.50
C TYR A 183 -6.36 10.64 15.95
N GLU A 184 -6.92 9.71 16.73
CA GLU A 184 -7.33 9.95 18.12
C GLU A 184 -6.17 10.46 18.99
N LYS A 185 -5.00 9.83 18.87
CA LYS A 185 -3.79 10.27 19.60
C LYS A 185 -3.33 11.67 19.20
N VAL A 186 -3.48 12.05 17.94
CA VAL A 186 -3.15 13.40 17.47
C VAL A 186 -4.17 14.41 17.98
N GLN A 187 -5.47 14.07 17.94
CA GLN A 187 -6.54 14.91 18.46
C GLN A 187 -6.39 15.18 19.95
N GLU A 188 -6.14 14.15 20.74
CA GLU A 188 -5.97 14.27 22.19
C GLU A 188 -4.84 15.26 22.52
N LYS A 189 -3.68 15.12 21.86
CA LYS A 189 -2.54 16.04 22.04
C LYS A 189 -2.83 17.45 21.55
N LEU A 190 -3.53 17.57 20.42
CA LEU A 190 -3.91 18.87 19.88
C LEU A 190 -4.86 19.59 20.84
N GLU A 191 -5.88 18.90 21.33
CA GLU A 191 -6.86 19.41 22.29
C GLU A 191 -6.22 19.79 23.63
N GLN A 192 -5.32 18.95 24.15
CA GLN A 192 -4.52 19.27 25.34
C GLN A 192 -3.67 20.53 25.16
N ASN A 193 -3.14 20.78 23.96
CA ASN A 193 -2.35 21.97 23.70
C ASN A 193 -3.23 23.20 23.46
N LEU A 194 -4.37 23.05 22.78
CA LEU A 194 -5.36 24.10 22.58
C LEU A 194 -5.91 24.61 23.91
N SER A 195 -6.28 23.71 24.83
CA SER A 195 -6.81 24.09 26.16
C SER A 195 -5.79 24.84 27.03
N LYS A 196 -4.49 24.64 26.76
CA LYS A 196 -3.39 25.31 27.47
C LYS A 196 -2.99 26.64 26.86
N VAL A 197 -3.55 27.07 25.72
CA VAL A 197 -3.12 28.30 25.04
C VAL A 197 -3.34 29.51 25.93
N GLU A 198 -4.54 29.70 26.49
CA GLU A 198 -4.85 30.84 27.36
C GLU A 198 -3.98 30.84 28.63
N THR A 199 -3.84 29.68 29.29
CA THR A 199 -2.96 29.55 30.47
C THR A 199 -1.50 29.85 30.12
N SER A 200 -1.04 29.43 28.94
CA SER A 200 0.33 29.72 28.48
C SER A 200 0.51 31.21 28.18
N MET A 201 -0.49 31.86 27.57
CA MET A 201 -0.47 33.31 27.33
C MET A 201 -0.45 34.10 28.65
N ALA A 202 -1.24 33.68 29.64
CA ALA A 202 -1.21 34.26 30.99
C ALA A 202 0.16 34.05 31.66
N ALA A 203 0.75 32.86 31.52
CA ALA A 203 2.10 32.58 32.02
C ALA A 203 3.17 33.44 31.34
N LEU A 204 3.02 33.75 30.05
CA LEU A 204 3.90 34.68 29.35
C LEU A 204 3.74 36.12 29.85
N ALA A 205 2.51 36.54 30.16
CA ALA A 205 2.25 37.87 30.73
C ALA A 205 2.82 38.02 32.15
N ALA A 206 2.83 36.93 32.93
CA ALA A 206 3.42 36.90 34.27
C ALA A 206 4.96 36.95 34.29
N VAL A 207 5.62 36.67 33.16
CA VAL A 207 7.08 36.75 33.05
C VAL A 207 7.46 38.14 32.60
N ALA A 208 7.89 38.97 33.55
CA ALA A 208 8.49 40.27 33.25
C ALA A 208 9.70 40.09 32.31
N LEU A 209 9.96 41.09 31.46
CA LEU A 209 11.21 41.18 30.72
C LEU A 209 12.31 41.71 31.64
N HIS A 210 13.54 41.24 31.47
CA HIS A 210 14.71 41.81 32.12
C HIS A 210 14.81 43.31 31.81
N PRO A 211 15.23 44.19 32.74
CA PRO A 211 15.29 45.64 32.51
C PRO A 211 16.02 46.05 31.23
N ALA A 212 17.09 45.36 30.85
CA ALA A 212 17.82 45.59 29.60
C ALA A 212 17.03 45.29 28.31
N HIS A 213 15.89 44.60 28.41
CA HIS A 213 14.97 44.29 27.32
C HIS A 213 13.63 45.03 27.41
N GLN A 214 13.38 45.75 28.50
CA GLN A 214 12.16 46.53 28.66
C GLN A 214 12.21 47.75 27.74
N GLY A 215 11.07 48.05 27.12
CA GLY A 215 10.88 49.27 26.32
C GLY A 215 9.62 49.99 26.77
N SER A 216 9.33 51.17 26.21
CA SER A 216 8.14 51.95 26.56
C SER A 216 6.82 51.21 26.36
N GLU A 217 6.80 50.16 25.53
CA GLU A 217 5.62 49.36 25.20
C GLU A 217 5.79 47.85 25.51
N ARG A 218 6.89 47.45 26.16
CA ARG A 218 7.21 46.02 26.39
C ARG A 218 7.68 45.81 27.82
N GLU A 219 6.81 45.27 28.65
CA GLU A 219 7.08 45.01 30.06
C GLU A 219 7.17 43.50 30.35
N SER A 220 6.44 42.69 29.58
CA SER A 220 6.31 41.26 29.76
C SER A 220 6.71 40.47 28.50
N LEU A 221 6.99 39.18 28.68
CA LEU A 221 7.28 38.29 27.57
C LEU A 221 6.08 38.14 26.62
N ALA A 222 4.84 38.35 27.10
CA ALA A 222 3.66 38.38 26.26
C ALA A 222 3.67 39.54 25.25
N ASP A 223 4.26 40.69 25.59
CA ASP A 223 4.32 41.87 24.71
C ASP A 223 5.29 41.65 23.53
N ALA A 224 6.24 40.73 23.69
CA ALA A 224 7.16 40.32 22.62
C ALA A 224 6.56 39.27 21.67
N VAL A 225 5.37 38.74 21.99
CA VAL A 225 4.73 37.64 21.26
C VAL A 225 3.53 38.18 20.47
N PRO A 226 3.36 37.82 19.18
CA PRO A 226 2.25 38.32 18.37
C PRO A 226 0.92 37.66 18.76
N ARG A 227 0.29 38.13 19.85
CA ARG A 227 -0.92 37.55 20.46
C ARG A 227 -2.06 37.37 19.46
N GLU A 228 -2.39 38.41 18.70
CA GLU A 228 -3.47 38.33 17.70
C GLU A 228 -3.22 37.26 16.64
N ARG A 229 -1.96 37.07 16.24
CA ARG A 229 -1.58 36.03 15.27
C ARG A 229 -1.78 34.64 15.86
N ILE A 230 -1.45 34.45 17.14
CA ILE A 230 -1.67 33.18 17.85
C ILE A 230 -3.16 32.90 17.95
N LEU A 231 -3.98 33.88 18.39
CA LEU A 231 -5.42 33.70 18.54
C LEU A 231 -6.08 33.33 17.20
N ARG A 232 -5.74 34.05 16.12
CA ARG A 232 -6.20 33.72 14.76
C ARG A 232 -5.74 32.34 14.31
N PHE A 233 -4.51 31.96 14.60
CA PHE A 233 -3.99 30.63 14.30
C PHE A 233 -4.78 29.54 15.04
N THR A 234 -5.04 29.69 16.34
CA THR A 234 -5.85 28.74 17.11
C THR A 234 -7.28 28.62 16.59
N ALA A 235 -7.92 29.73 16.21
CA ALA A 235 -9.25 29.70 15.61
C ALA A 235 -9.23 28.92 14.28
N GLY A 236 -8.26 29.21 13.40
CA GLY A 236 -8.09 28.47 12.14
C GLY A 236 -7.85 26.97 12.35
N VAL A 237 -7.03 26.60 13.35
CA VAL A 237 -6.80 25.19 13.72
C VAL A 237 -8.10 24.51 14.19
N GLN A 238 -8.96 25.20 14.94
CA GLN A 238 -10.26 24.66 15.36
C GLN A 238 -11.21 24.46 14.17
N GLU A 239 -11.26 25.39 13.22
CA GLU A 239 -12.06 25.25 12.00
C GLU A 239 -11.56 24.09 11.13
N GLU A 240 -10.25 23.99 10.89
CA GLU A 240 -9.65 22.89 10.14
C GLU A 240 -9.90 21.54 10.83
N ARG A 241 -9.86 21.50 12.17
CA ARG A 241 -10.24 20.33 12.96
C ARG A 241 -11.69 19.92 12.71
N ALA A 242 -12.63 20.86 12.76
CA ALA A 242 -14.04 20.57 12.52
C ALA A 242 -14.28 20.02 11.10
N ARG A 243 -13.62 20.58 10.09
CA ARG A 243 -13.69 20.08 8.69
C ARG A 243 -13.11 18.68 8.56
N LEU A 244 -11.98 18.39 9.21
CA LEU A 244 -11.38 17.06 9.21
C LEU A 244 -12.31 16.02 9.85
N VAL A 245 -12.95 16.36 10.98
CA VAL A 245 -13.93 15.48 11.64
C VAL A 245 -15.06 15.08 10.69
N GLN A 246 -15.66 16.05 9.99
CA GLN A 246 -16.74 15.77 9.03
C GLN A 246 -16.30 14.85 7.89
N ARG A 247 -15.06 15.01 7.40
CA ARG A 247 -14.50 14.14 6.35
C ARG A 247 -14.22 12.73 6.86
N LEU A 248 -13.75 12.60 8.10
CA LEU A 248 -13.56 11.31 8.75
C LEU A 248 -14.88 10.58 9.00
N GLU A 249 -15.95 11.30 9.35
CA GLU A 249 -17.29 10.73 9.46
C GLU A 249 -17.79 10.21 8.12
N ARG A 250 -17.59 10.96 7.03
CA ARG A 250 -17.89 10.50 5.67
C ARG A 250 -17.11 9.24 5.30
N LEU A 251 -15.81 9.19 5.63
CA LEU A 251 -14.99 8.01 5.39
C LEU A 251 -15.53 6.79 6.15
N ARG A 252 -15.94 6.96 7.42
CA ARG A 252 -16.58 5.89 8.21
C ARG A 252 -17.88 5.41 7.59
N GLN A 253 -18.71 6.32 7.11
CA GLN A 253 -19.96 5.97 6.42
C GLN A 253 -19.69 5.16 5.14
N GLN A 254 -18.68 5.55 4.36
CA GLN A 254 -18.28 4.82 3.15
C GLN A 254 -17.71 3.43 3.46
N ASP A 255 -16.89 3.29 4.50
CA ASP A 255 -16.40 1.97 4.93
C ASP A 255 -17.54 1.07 5.42
N ALA A 256 -18.47 1.60 6.22
CA ALA A 256 -19.65 0.88 6.67
C ALA A 256 -20.55 0.46 5.49
N GLN A 257 -20.75 1.35 4.52
CA GLN A 257 -21.49 1.04 3.29
C GLN A 257 -20.79 -0.05 2.48
N ALA A 258 -19.47 0.04 2.29
CA ALA A 258 -18.69 -0.98 1.60
C ALA A 258 -18.76 -2.34 2.33
N GLN A 259 -18.80 -2.33 3.67
CA GLN A 259 -19.02 -3.54 4.47
C GLN A 259 -20.37 -4.17 4.18
N ALA A 260 -21.45 -3.39 4.31
CA ALA A 260 -22.81 -3.90 4.12
C ALA A 260 -23.00 -4.45 2.71
N LEU A 261 -22.48 -3.77 1.68
CA LEU A 261 -22.50 -4.25 0.30
C LEU A 261 -21.70 -5.54 0.13
N SER A 262 -20.55 -5.67 0.80
CA SER A 262 -19.72 -6.89 0.76
C SER A 262 -20.47 -8.09 1.35
N GLU A 263 -21.16 -7.90 2.48
CA GLU A 263 -21.96 -8.94 3.12
C GLU A 263 -23.18 -9.31 2.26
N GLN A 264 -23.85 -8.31 1.67
CA GLN A 264 -24.98 -8.51 0.77
C GLN A 264 -24.60 -9.30 -0.48
N VAL A 265 -23.52 -8.93 -1.17
CA VAL A 265 -23.07 -9.66 -2.37
C VAL A 265 -22.59 -11.06 -2.04
N ALA A 266 -21.94 -11.24 -0.88
CA ALA A 266 -21.48 -12.55 -0.44
C ALA A 266 -22.66 -13.50 -0.23
N GLU A 267 -23.73 -13.01 0.39
CA GLU A 267 -24.96 -13.78 0.57
C GLU A 267 -25.67 -14.05 -0.77
N ALA A 268 -25.77 -13.04 -1.63
CA ALA A 268 -26.38 -13.21 -2.96
C ALA A 268 -25.62 -14.23 -3.83
N LEU A 269 -24.29 -14.29 -3.73
CA LEU A 269 -23.46 -15.31 -4.40
C LEU A 269 -23.75 -16.71 -3.87
N ARG A 270 -23.83 -16.89 -2.55
CA ARG A 270 -24.16 -18.19 -1.95
C ARG A 270 -25.56 -18.66 -2.37
N GLN A 271 -26.53 -17.77 -2.39
CA GLN A 271 -27.89 -18.06 -2.84
C GLN A 271 -27.94 -18.44 -4.32
N ALA A 272 -27.18 -17.74 -5.18
CA ALA A 272 -27.09 -18.09 -6.60
C ALA A 272 -26.49 -19.48 -6.82
N LEU A 273 -25.53 -19.90 -5.98
CA LEU A 273 -24.95 -21.25 -6.04
C LEU A 273 -25.84 -22.35 -5.48
N ALA A 274 -26.71 -22.02 -4.52
CA ALA A 274 -27.68 -22.97 -3.96
C ALA A 274 -28.86 -23.26 -4.89
N SER A 275 -28.85 -22.72 -6.12
CA SER A 275 -29.87 -22.98 -7.13
C SER A 275 -29.81 -24.43 -7.62
N GLU A 276 -30.87 -25.19 -7.33
CA GLU A 276 -31.00 -26.60 -7.74
C GLU A 276 -31.43 -26.81 -9.20
N ARG A 277 -31.60 -25.73 -10.00
CA ARG A 277 -32.16 -25.84 -11.36
C ARG A 277 -31.27 -26.65 -12.31
N VAL A 278 -29.97 -26.37 -12.33
CA VAL A 278 -29.00 -27.10 -13.17
C VAL A 278 -28.82 -28.54 -12.68
N PRO A 279 -28.57 -28.81 -11.37
CA PRO A 279 -28.50 -30.18 -10.86
C PRO A 279 -29.75 -31.00 -11.10
N ALA A 280 -30.95 -30.42 -10.91
CA ALA A 280 -32.21 -31.12 -11.12
C ALA A 280 -32.43 -31.48 -12.59
N ALA A 281 -32.19 -30.55 -13.52
CA ALA A 281 -32.31 -30.82 -14.95
C ALA A 281 -31.30 -31.87 -15.42
N ALA A 282 -30.06 -31.80 -14.94
CA ALA A 282 -29.02 -32.79 -15.27
C ALA A 282 -29.39 -34.19 -14.74
N ARG A 283 -29.84 -34.30 -13.49
CA ARG A 283 -30.29 -35.58 -12.91
C ARG A 283 -31.50 -36.15 -13.65
N ALA A 284 -32.46 -35.32 -14.05
CA ALA A 284 -33.61 -35.78 -14.82
C ALA A 284 -33.21 -36.40 -16.17
N ILE A 285 -32.18 -35.85 -16.83
CA ILE A 285 -31.61 -36.43 -18.06
C ILE A 285 -30.92 -37.77 -17.76
N GLU A 286 -30.07 -37.81 -16.73
CA GLU A 286 -29.35 -39.02 -16.32
C GLU A 286 -30.32 -40.16 -15.95
N ASP A 287 -31.32 -39.87 -15.11
CA ASP A 287 -32.36 -40.82 -14.69
C ASP A 287 -33.22 -41.28 -15.88
N GLY A 288 -33.55 -40.37 -16.80
CA GLY A 288 -34.31 -40.68 -18.00
C GLY A 288 -33.58 -41.63 -18.94
N LEU A 289 -32.26 -41.43 -19.14
CA LEU A 289 -31.43 -42.34 -19.92
C LEU A 289 -31.25 -43.68 -19.20
N ALA A 290 -30.94 -43.67 -17.90
CA ALA A 290 -30.79 -44.87 -17.11
C ALA A 290 -32.07 -45.74 -17.14
N ARG A 291 -33.24 -45.11 -17.09
CA ARG A 291 -34.53 -45.79 -17.25
C ARG A 291 -34.70 -46.40 -18.64
N ALA A 292 -34.35 -45.66 -19.69
CA ALA A 292 -34.44 -46.17 -21.06
C ALA A 292 -33.53 -47.40 -21.27
N GLU A 293 -32.35 -47.42 -20.65
CA GLU A 293 -31.38 -48.51 -20.74
C GLU A 293 -31.72 -49.71 -19.85
N SER A 294 -32.15 -49.49 -18.61
CA SER A 294 -32.35 -50.55 -17.61
C SER A 294 -33.77 -51.13 -17.58
N GLU A 295 -34.77 -50.37 -18.01
CA GLU A 295 -36.17 -50.81 -18.00
C GLU A 295 -36.69 -51.04 -19.42
N LEU A 296 -36.62 -50.02 -20.30
CA LEU A 296 -37.31 -50.04 -21.58
C LEU A 296 -36.64 -50.96 -22.61
N LEU A 297 -35.31 -50.91 -22.71
CA LEU A 297 -34.57 -51.77 -23.64
C LEU A 297 -34.68 -53.26 -23.26
N PRO A 298 -34.50 -53.69 -21.99
CA PRO A 298 -34.73 -55.07 -21.59
C PRO A 298 -36.18 -55.51 -21.75
N ALA A 299 -37.15 -54.63 -21.45
CA ALA A 299 -38.56 -54.92 -21.69
C ALA A 299 -38.85 -55.15 -23.18
N LEU A 300 -38.23 -54.39 -24.09
CA LEU A 300 -38.30 -54.62 -25.53
C LEU A 300 -37.68 -55.97 -25.92
N ARG A 301 -36.49 -56.29 -25.41
CA ARG A 301 -35.81 -57.58 -25.66
C ARG A 301 -36.64 -58.78 -25.17
N SER A 302 -37.37 -58.62 -24.06
CA SER A 302 -38.24 -59.68 -23.53
C SER A 302 -39.47 -59.99 -24.39
N GLN A 303 -39.79 -59.15 -25.39
CA GLN A 303 -40.89 -59.39 -26.32
C GLN A 303 -40.50 -60.27 -27.51
N VAL A 304 -39.24 -60.71 -27.61
CA VAL A 304 -38.82 -61.60 -28.70
C VAL A 304 -39.41 -63.00 -28.46
N PRO A 305 -40.21 -63.55 -29.40
CA PRO A 305 -40.78 -64.88 -29.26
C PRO A 305 -39.70 -65.97 -29.16
N ARG A 306 -40.03 -67.09 -28.51
CA ARG A 306 -39.17 -68.28 -28.55
C ARG A 306 -39.29 -68.96 -29.92
N GLU A 307 -38.20 -69.58 -30.35
CA GLU A 307 -38.18 -70.37 -31.58
C GLU A 307 -39.30 -71.44 -31.59
N GLY A 308 -40.07 -71.51 -32.67
CA GLY A 308 -41.24 -72.40 -32.78
C GLY A 308 -42.56 -71.85 -32.25
N ALA A 309 -42.64 -70.56 -31.89
CA ALA A 309 -43.90 -69.91 -31.54
C ALA A 309 -44.92 -69.94 -32.71
N ALA A 310 -46.22 -70.01 -32.38
CA ALA A 310 -47.27 -69.98 -33.39
C ALA A 310 -47.28 -68.63 -34.13
N PRO A 311 -47.55 -68.59 -35.46
CA PRO A 311 -47.54 -67.34 -36.24
C PRO A 311 -48.43 -66.23 -35.69
N SER A 312 -49.58 -66.58 -35.10
CA SER A 312 -50.47 -65.62 -34.46
C SER A 312 -49.89 -64.99 -33.19
N SER A 313 -49.06 -65.72 -32.44
CA SER A 313 -48.35 -65.19 -31.27
C SER A 313 -47.24 -64.23 -31.68
N ILE A 314 -46.51 -64.57 -32.75
CA ILE A 314 -45.42 -63.75 -33.31
C ILE A 314 -45.95 -62.37 -33.70
N LEU A 315 -47.08 -62.28 -34.42
CA LEU A 315 -47.67 -61.01 -34.83
C LEU A 315 -48.13 -60.14 -33.65
N GLU A 316 -48.71 -60.74 -32.62
CA GLU A 316 -49.13 -60.01 -31.41
C GLU A 316 -47.93 -59.53 -30.60
N GLU A 317 -46.87 -60.32 -30.52
CA GLU A 317 -45.59 -59.95 -29.89
C GLU A 317 -44.87 -58.87 -30.68
N GLU A 318 -44.91 -58.92 -32.01
CA GLU A 318 -44.34 -57.89 -32.89
C GLU A 318 -45.02 -56.55 -32.63
N LYS A 319 -46.36 -56.54 -32.59
CA LYS A 319 -47.15 -55.35 -32.25
C LYS A 319 -46.81 -54.80 -30.86
N ARG A 320 -46.61 -55.67 -29.86
CA ARG A 320 -46.17 -55.25 -28.52
C ARG A 320 -44.75 -54.68 -28.55
N SER A 321 -43.83 -55.29 -29.30
CA SER A 321 -42.46 -54.81 -29.45
C SER A 321 -42.42 -53.43 -30.10
N ALA A 322 -43.25 -53.19 -31.12
CA ALA A 322 -43.39 -51.88 -31.75
C ALA A 322 -43.89 -50.82 -30.75
N GLY A 323 -44.87 -51.16 -29.90
CA GLY A 323 -45.31 -50.26 -28.83
C GLY A 323 -44.21 -49.92 -27.82
N ARG A 324 -43.39 -50.90 -27.43
CA ARG A 324 -42.24 -50.67 -26.53
C ARG A 324 -41.15 -49.83 -27.17
N LEU A 325 -40.87 -50.03 -28.45
CA LEU A 325 -39.97 -49.18 -29.22
C LEU A 325 -40.49 -47.74 -29.25
N GLU A 326 -41.80 -47.55 -29.44
CA GLU A 326 -42.40 -46.21 -29.41
C GLU A 326 -42.25 -45.53 -28.04
N ASP A 327 -42.45 -46.28 -26.95
CA ASP A 327 -42.23 -45.80 -25.59
C ASP A 327 -40.77 -45.36 -25.37
N LEU A 328 -39.80 -46.16 -25.83
CA LEU A 328 -38.37 -45.82 -25.76
C LEU A 328 -38.04 -44.61 -26.62
N ALA A 329 -38.56 -44.55 -27.84
CA ALA A 329 -38.37 -43.41 -28.73
C ALA A 329 -38.98 -42.13 -28.13
N ARG A 330 -40.12 -42.24 -27.44
CA ARG A 330 -40.75 -41.13 -26.71
C ARG A 330 -39.89 -40.68 -25.53
N ALA A 331 -39.32 -41.61 -24.77
CA ALA A 331 -38.39 -41.30 -23.69
C ALA A 331 -37.14 -40.57 -24.22
N CYS A 332 -36.54 -41.06 -25.31
CA CYS A 332 -35.37 -40.43 -25.93
C CYS A 332 -35.68 -39.03 -26.47
N ARG A 333 -36.88 -38.81 -27.05
CA ARG A 333 -37.33 -37.47 -27.45
C ARG A 333 -37.48 -36.53 -26.24
N GLY A 334 -38.03 -37.02 -25.13
CA GLY A 334 -38.17 -36.25 -23.90
C GLY A 334 -36.83 -35.80 -23.29
N LEU A 335 -35.75 -36.57 -23.50
CA LEU A 335 -34.39 -36.13 -23.12
C LEU A 335 -33.95 -34.89 -23.92
N GLY A 336 -34.40 -34.76 -25.18
CA GLY A 336 -34.16 -33.57 -25.99
C GLY A 336 -34.82 -32.32 -25.43
N ASP A 337 -36.06 -32.44 -24.93
CA ASP A 337 -36.76 -31.33 -24.27
C ASP A 337 -36.04 -30.93 -22.96
N LEU A 338 -35.65 -31.92 -22.15
CA LEU A 338 -34.88 -31.68 -20.93
C LEU A 338 -33.51 -31.03 -21.19
N LEU A 339 -32.89 -31.31 -22.34
CA LEU A 339 -31.64 -30.64 -22.75
C LEU A 339 -31.85 -29.15 -22.99
N VAL A 340 -32.98 -28.75 -23.58
CA VAL A 340 -33.32 -27.33 -23.76
C VAL A 340 -33.47 -26.65 -22.40
N ASP A 341 -34.15 -27.30 -21.46
CA ASP A 341 -34.31 -26.80 -20.10
C ASP A 341 -32.96 -26.70 -19.36
N LEU A 342 -32.08 -27.69 -19.52
CA LEU A 342 -30.74 -27.67 -18.94
C LEU A 342 -29.91 -26.50 -19.49
N LYS A 343 -29.94 -26.28 -20.81
CA LYS A 343 -29.22 -25.17 -21.45
C LYS A 343 -29.73 -23.81 -20.97
N ALA A 344 -31.05 -23.64 -20.90
CA ALA A 344 -31.66 -22.41 -20.40
C ALA A 344 -31.33 -22.18 -18.91
N ALA A 345 -31.38 -23.22 -18.09
CA ALA A 345 -31.02 -23.15 -16.68
C ALA A 345 -29.54 -22.78 -16.49
N TRP A 346 -28.65 -23.35 -17.30
CA TRP A 346 -27.21 -23.05 -17.29
C TRP A 346 -26.91 -21.63 -17.74
N GLU A 347 -27.52 -21.17 -18.83
CA GLU A 347 -27.36 -19.79 -19.31
C GLU A 347 -27.80 -18.79 -18.25
N GLN A 348 -28.99 -19.00 -17.66
CA GLN A 348 -29.49 -18.16 -16.57
C GLN A 348 -28.56 -18.18 -15.35
N GLN A 349 -27.99 -19.34 -15.00
CA GLN A 349 -27.03 -19.47 -13.91
C GLN A 349 -25.76 -18.64 -14.19
N CYS A 350 -25.20 -18.74 -15.40
CA CYS A 350 -24.00 -18.00 -15.78
C CYS A 350 -24.24 -16.48 -15.82
N LEU A 351 -25.38 -16.04 -16.34
CA LEU A 351 -25.76 -14.62 -16.36
C LEU A 351 -25.92 -14.05 -14.94
N THR A 352 -26.61 -14.80 -14.08
CA THR A 352 -26.77 -14.42 -12.67
C THR A 352 -25.41 -14.34 -11.98
N TYR A 353 -24.56 -15.34 -12.18
CA TYR A 353 -23.23 -15.37 -11.59
C TYR A 353 -22.36 -14.21 -12.07
N LEU A 354 -22.33 -13.92 -13.38
CA LEU A 354 -21.63 -12.79 -13.96
C LEU A 354 -22.08 -11.45 -13.33
N GLN A 355 -23.39 -11.26 -13.18
CA GLN A 355 -23.92 -10.05 -12.53
C GLN A 355 -23.38 -9.91 -11.10
N ARG A 356 -23.31 -11.00 -10.32
CA ARG A 356 -22.73 -10.97 -8.98
C ARG A 356 -21.23 -10.71 -8.98
N LEU A 357 -20.48 -11.23 -9.94
CA LEU A 357 -19.06 -10.91 -10.09
C LEU A 357 -18.83 -9.43 -10.41
N ARG A 358 -19.70 -8.81 -11.22
CA ARG A 358 -19.67 -7.36 -11.48
C ARG A 358 -19.92 -6.55 -10.20
N GLU A 359 -20.87 -6.98 -9.37
CA GLU A 359 -21.10 -6.38 -8.05
C GLU A 359 -19.87 -6.49 -7.14
N VAL A 360 -19.21 -7.66 -7.09
CA VAL A 360 -17.95 -7.84 -6.34
C VAL A 360 -16.87 -6.89 -6.85
N SER A 361 -16.68 -6.80 -8.18
CA SER A 361 -15.70 -5.89 -8.79
C SER A 361 -15.95 -4.43 -8.39
N TYR A 362 -17.22 -3.99 -8.42
CA TYR A 362 -17.62 -2.66 -7.97
C TYR A 362 -17.30 -2.44 -6.48
N ILE A 363 -17.62 -3.41 -5.62
CA ILE A 363 -17.36 -3.31 -4.17
C ILE A 363 -15.86 -3.26 -3.89
N GLN A 364 -15.05 -4.09 -4.56
CA GLN A 364 -13.60 -4.02 -4.45
C GLN A 364 -13.05 -2.65 -4.86
N ALA A 365 -13.63 -2.02 -5.89
CA ALA A 365 -13.27 -0.65 -6.25
C ALA A 365 -13.66 0.37 -5.16
N GLN A 366 -14.81 0.21 -4.50
CA GLN A 366 -15.20 1.04 -3.35
C GLN A 366 -14.25 0.88 -2.18
N VAL A 367 -13.84 -0.35 -1.85
CA VAL A 367 -12.86 -0.62 -0.78
C VAL A 367 -11.54 0.10 -1.07
N ARG A 368 -11.02 0.01 -2.29
CA ARG A 368 -9.80 0.73 -2.70
C ARG A 368 -9.96 2.26 -2.65
N ASN A 369 -11.16 2.77 -2.95
CA ASN A 369 -11.45 4.20 -2.85
C ASN A 369 -11.42 4.69 -1.39
N VAL A 370 -11.98 3.91 -0.46
CA VAL A 370 -11.90 4.18 0.99
C VAL A 370 -10.44 4.22 1.46
N GLU A 371 -9.62 3.24 1.07
CA GLU A 371 -8.19 3.22 1.41
C GLU A 371 -7.45 4.45 0.87
N ARG A 372 -7.72 4.83 -0.39
CA ARG A 372 -7.13 6.03 -1.00
C ARG A 372 -7.52 7.31 -0.26
N GLN A 373 -8.79 7.43 0.14
CA GLN A 373 -9.25 8.59 0.91
C GLN A 373 -8.64 8.64 2.31
N ALA A 374 -8.45 7.49 2.96
CA ALA A 374 -7.75 7.42 4.24
C ALA A 374 -6.29 7.91 4.10
N ALA A 375 -5.58 7.52 3.04
CA ALA A 375 -4.22 7.97 2.77
C ALA A 375 -4.14 9.50 2.59
N LEU A 376 -5.09 10.12 1.87
CA LEU A 376 -5.14 11.58 1.72
C LEU A 376 -5.40 12.29 3.06
N LEU A 377 -6.31 11.75 3.87
CA LEU A 377 -6.61 12.31 5.20
C LEU A 377 -5.46 12.12 6.19
N GLU A 378 -4.57 11.15 5.97
CA GLU A 378 -3.39 10.96 6.81
C GLU A 378 -2.41 12.14 6.74
N GLU A 379 -2.30 12.79 5.58
CA GLU A 379 -1.50 14.00 5.42
C GLU A 379 -2.06 15.15 6.27
N GLU A 380 -3.38 15.33 6.29
CA GLU A 380 -4.06 16.36 7.11
C GLU A 380 -3.89 16.10 8.61
N ILE A 381 -3.91 14.83 9.03
CA ILE A 381 -3.62 14.45 10.41
C ILE A 381 -2.16 14.80 10.77
N ASN A 382 -1.22 14.60 9.85
CA ASN A 382 0.18 14.98 10.07
C ASN A 382 0.34 16.51 10.16
N VAL A 383 -0.43 17.28 9.39
CA VAL A 383 -0.48 18.75 9.50
C VAL A 383 -0.98 19.16 10.89
N GLN A 384 -2.06 18.56 11.39
CA GLN A 384 -2.56 18.84 12.75
C GLN A 384 -1.57 18.46 13.86
N ARG A 385 -0.81 17.37 13.66
CA ARG A 385 0.31 17.03 14.56
C ARG A 385 1.35 18.15 14.60
N ASN A 386 1.67 18.76 13.47
CA ASN A 386 2.60 19.89 13.40
C ASN A 386 2.03 21.13 14.10
N TYR A 387 0.74 21.43 13.95
CA TYR A 387 0.08 22.51 14.69
C TYR A 387 0.17 22.29 16.20
N SER A 388 -0.09 21.06 16.66
CA SER A 388 0.05 20.70 18.08
C SER A 388 1.48 20.96 18.59
N GLN A 389 2.51 20.63 17.81
CA GLN A 389 3.90 20.93 18.16
C GLN A 389 4.17 22.44 18.23
N GLN A 390 3.65 23.21 17.27
CA GLN A 390 3.79 24.66 17.25
C GLN A 390 3.19 25.32 18.49
N LEU A 391 1.98 24.91 18.87
CA LEU A 391 1.31 25.38 20.09
C LEU A 391 2.08 25.01 21.36
N SER A 392 2.75 23.85 21.38
CA SER A 392 3.57 23.42 22.53
C SER A 392 4.76 24.35 22.83
N HIS A 393 5.20 25.19 21.87
CA HIS A 393 6.28 26.14 22.10
C HIS A 393 5.87 27.28 23.05
N LEU A 394 4.58 27.64 23.11
CA LEU A 394 4.10 28.66 24.04
C LEU A 394 4.39 28.29 25.49
N GLN A 395 4.16 27.02 25.85
CA GLN A 395 4.45 26.48 27.19
C GLN A 395 5.96 26.47 27.51
N LYS A 396 6.81 26.33 26.49
CA LYS A 396 8.28 26.22 26.66
C LYS A 396 8.97 27.58 26.65
N MET A 397 8.32 28.60 26.11
CA MET A 397 8.90 29.92 25.88
C MET A 397 9.36 30.63 27.18
N PRO A 398 8.64 30.58 28.33
CA PRO A 398 9.15 31.12 29.59
C PRO A 398 10.51 30.54 30.01
N LYS A 399 10.66 29.22 29.90
CA LYS A 399 11.90 28.52 30.26
C LYS A 399 13.02 28.81 29.26
N ALA A 400 12.68 28.87 27.97
CA ALA A 400 13.62 29.21 26.91
C ALA A 400 14.16 30.64 27.08
N TYR A 401 13.28 31.60 27.41
CA TYR A 401 13.66 32.99 27.69
C TYR A 401 14.69 33.08 28.82
N ARG A 402 14.43 32.44 29.98
CA ARG A 402 15.38 32.41 31.10
C ARG A 402 16.73 31.81 30.72
N ARG A 403 16.75 30.75 29.91
CA ARG A 403 18.00 30.15 29.41
C ARG A 403 18.72 31.09 28.45
N GLY A 404 17.99 31.81 27.61
CA GLY A 404 18.54 32.85 26.75
C GLY A 404 19.23 33.94 27.56
N LEU A 405 18.61 34.44 28.63
CA LEU A 405 19.22 35.43 29.52
C LEU A 405 20.51 34.92 30.18
N CYS A 406 20.51 33.69 30.70
CA CYS A 406 21.71 33.08 31.27
C CYS A 406 22.86 32.98 30.26
N GLU A 407 22.53 32.65 29.01
CA GLU A 407 23.51 32.56 27.93
C GLU A 407 24.07 33.94 27.54
N ILE A 408 23.24 34.99 27.54
CA ILE A 408 23.68 36.37 27.34
C ILE A 408 24.68 36.77 28.44
N ALA A 409 24.33 36.54 29.71
CA ALA A 409 25.23 36.85 30.83
C ALA A 409 26.55 36.07 30.74
N ARG A 410 26.51 34.79 30.37
CA ARG A 410 27.69 33.97 30.15
C ARG A 410 28.60 34.56 29.05
N ARG A 411 28.01 35.01 27.94
CA ARG A 411 28.76 35.61 26.83
C ARG A 411 29.36 36.96 27.21
N GLN A 412 28.65 37.79 27.98
CA GLN A 412 29.18 39.06 28.50
C GLN A 412 30.36 38.82 29.45
N GLU A 413 30.24 37.87 30.38
CA GLU A 413 31.33 37.55 31.30
C GLU A 413 32.56 36.98 30.55
N PHE A 414 32.33 36.14 29.54
CA PHE A 414 33.39 35.65 28.66
C PHE A 414 34.07 36.80 27.91
N ARG A 415 33.29 37.73 27.32
CA ARG A 415 33.81 38.92 26.64
C ARG A 415 34.66 39.77 27.57
N ALA A 416 34.18 40.06 28.78
CA ALA A 416 34.92 40.83 29.77
C ALA A 416 36.25 40.16 30.15
N ARG A 417 36.24 38.84 30.40
CA ARG A 417 37.46 38.06 30.68
C ARG A 417 38.42 38.05 29.48
N TYR A 418 37.90 37.90 28.27
CA TYR A 418 38.69 37.89 27.04
C TYR A 418 39.39 39.25 26.81
N VAL A 419 38.66 40.35 26.97
CA VAL A 419 39.21 41.71 26.88
C VAL A 419 40.26 41.94 27.98
N ALA A 420 39.98 41.56 29.23
CA ALA A 420 40.93 41.68 30.33
C ALA A 420 42.24 40.92 30.06
N HIS A 421 42.16 39.71 29.50
CA HIS A 421 43.36 38.96 29.10
C HIS A 421 44.11 39.63 27.94
N ALA A 422 43.42 40.21 26.97
CA ALA A 422 44.05 40.94 25.89
C ALA A 422 44.75 42.22 26.40
N GLU A 423 44.14 42.94 27.34
CA GLU A 423 44.77 44.07 28.03
C GLU A 423 46.01 43.63 28.81
N GLN A 424 45.93 42.54 29.57
CA GLN A 424 47.06 41.98 30.30
C GLN A 424 48.21 41.61 29.34
N ALA A 425 47.91 40.98 28.22
CA ALA A 425 48.89 40.66 27.18
C ALA A 425 49.50 41.94 26.58
N ARG A 426 48.68 42.96 26.31
CA ARG A 426 49.15 44.27 25.82
C ARG A 426 50.09 44.94 26.81
N SER A 427 49.75 44.97 28.10
CA SER A 427 50.62 45.52 29.15
C SER A 427 51.92 44.73 29.30
N ALA A 428 51.87 43.40 29.23
CA ALA A 428 53.06 42.56 29.31
C ALA A 428 54.02 42.83 28.14
N LEU A 429 53.49 42.90 26.91
CA LEU A 429 54.28 43.22 25.73
C LEU A 429 54.82 44.65 25.75
N ALA A 430 54.02 45.62 26.21
CA ALA A 430 54.45 47.00 26.38
C ALA A 430 55.63 47.10 27.35
N ARG A 431 55.55 46.41 28.50
CA ARG A 431 56.65 46.34 29.48
C ARG A 431 57.92 45.71 28.87
N MET A 432 57.79 44.62 28.10
CA MET A 432 58.93 44.01 27.42
C MET A 432 59.59 44.97 26.42
N VAL A 433 58.78 45.70 25.64
CA VAL A 433 59.27 46.72 24.69
C VAL A 433 59.97 47.86 25.43
N GLU A 434 59.43 48.31 26.57
CA GLU A 434 60.00 49.40 27.36
C GLU A 434 61.32 49.00 28.05
N GLU A 435 61.38 47.80 28.64
CA GLU A 435 62.61 47.22 29.20
C GLU A 435 63.70 47.08 28.13
N GLU A 436 63.36 46.53 26.95
CA GLU A 436 64.29 46.39 25.82
C GLU A 436 64.75 47.75 25.29
N ASN A 437 63.84 48.70 25.12
CA ASN A 437 64.20 50.07 24.73
C ASN A 437 65.03 50.77 25.80
N GLY A 438 64.85 50.44 27.08
CA GLY A 438 65.73 50.84 28.17
C GLY A 438 67.15 50.32 27.96
N ARG A 439 67.30 49.01 27.73
CA ARG A 439 68.60 48.37 27.44
C ARG A 439 69.27 48.93 26.19
N ARG A 440 68.52 49.14 25.10
CA ARG A 440 69.04 49.75 23.86
C ARG A 440 69.55 51.16 24.08
N ARG A 441 68.79 51.99 24.82
CA ARG A 441 69.21 53.36 25.18
C ARG A 441 70.46 53.35 26.06
N GLU A 442 70.48 52.50 27.08
CA GLU A 442 71.63 52.36 27.98
C GLU A 442 72.89 51.87 27.23
N PHE A 443 72.73 50.91 26.31
CA PHE A 443 73.81 50.41 25.46
C PHE A 443 74.37 51.52 24.55
N ILE A 444 73.51 52.23 23.82
CA ILE A 444 73.93 53.33 22.94
C ILE A 444 74.57 54.46 23.75
N HIS A 445 74.03 54.76 24.94
CA HIS A 445 74.59 55.78 25.83
C HIS A 445 75.99 55.40 26.35
N ARG A 446 76.20 54.16 26.80
CA ARG A 446 77.48 53.69 27.36
C ARG A 446 78.54 53.35 26.32
N TYR A 447 78.14 52.70 25.23
CA TYR A 447 79.07 52.11 24.26
C TYR A 447 78.95 52.73 22.86
N GLY A 448 77.82 53.34 22.53
CA GLY A 448 77.56 53.89 21.20
C GLY A 448 78.52 55.02 20.81
N CYS A 449 79.04 55.79 21.77
CA CYS A 449 80.05 56.83 21.52
C CYS A 449 81.41 56.28 21.05
N HIS A 450 81.67 54.99 21.24
CA HIS A 450 82.89 54.31 20.81
C HIS A 450 82.72 53.59 19.46
N LEU A 451 81.51 53.54 18.90
CA LEU A 451 81.21 52.89 17.63
C LEU A 451 81.17 53.94 16.50
N PRO A 452 81.81 53.70 15.34
CA PRO A 452 81.69 54.58 14.19
C PRO A 452 80.24 54.75 13.75
N ALA A 453 79.84 55.99 13.45
CA ALA A 453 78.52 56.29 12.90
C ALA A 453 78.32 55.51 11.59
N GLY A 454 77.27 54.68 11.52
CA GLY A 454 76.94 53.87 10.33
C GLY A 454 77.47 52.44 10.32
N LEU A 455 78.30 52.01 11.29
CA LEU A 455 78.77 50.62 11.36
C LEU A 455 77.61 49.63 11.60
N PHE A 456 76.63 50.05 12.40
CA PHE A 456 75.40 49.30 12.69
C PHE A 456 74.19 50.25 12.70
N GLU A 457 73.71 50.66 11.53
CA GLU A 457 72.56 51.59 11.38
C GLU A 457 71.34 51.25 12.25
N PRO A 458 70.89 49.98 12.39
CA PRO A 458 69.70 49.66 13.18
C PRO A 458 69.92 49.71 14.70
N LEU A 459 71.16 49.80 15.18
CA LEU A 459 71.47 49.62 16.60
C LEU A 459 70.86 50.73 17.48
N GLY A 460 70.64 51.92 16.90
CA GLY A 460 69.95 53.04 17.55
C GLY A 460 68.42 53.01 17.45
N SER A 461 67.85 52.06 16.70
CA SER A 461 66.39 51.98 16.52
C SER A 461 65.69 51.43 17.77
N LEU A 462 64.61 52.09 18.19
CA LEU A 462 63.74 51.57 19.24
C LEU A 462 62.89 50.43 18.70
N ALA A 463 62.62 49.43 19.54
CA ALA A 463 61.66 48.39 19.25
C ALA A 463 60.27 49.02 19.04
N PRO A 464 59.53 48.61 17.99
CA PRO A 464 58.21 49.15 17.70
C PRO A 464 57.20 48.77 18.81
N PRO A 465 56.16 49.59 19.03
CA PRO A 465 55.13 49.28 20.02
C PRO A 465 54.36 48.01 19.63
N ALA A 466 54.14 47.12 20.60
CA ALA A 466 53.34 45.92 20.39
C ALA A 466 51.86 46.27 20.18
N LYS A 467 51.22 45.68 19.17
CA LYS A 467 49.80 45.85 18.87
C LYS A 467 49.04 44.57 19.16
N VAL A 468 48.09 44.63 20.09
CA VAL A 468 47.13 43.56 20.39
C VAL A 468 45.75 44.14 20.14
N GLU A 469 45.12 43.75 19.05
CA GLU A 469 43.78 44.22 18.66
C GLU A 469 42.75 43.13 18.96
N VAL A 470 41.68 43.51 19.66
CA VAL A 470 40.52 42.63 19.91
C VAL A 470 39.37 43.15 19.06
N PRO A 471 38.88 42.38 18.07
CA PRO A 471 37.67 42.73 17.34
C PRO A 471 36.49 42.89 18.30
N ASP A 472 35.62 43.88 18.08
CA ASP A 472 34.39 43.95 18.85
C ASP A 472 33.46 42.80 18.45
N PHE A 473 33.07 42.01 19.43
CA PHE A 473 32.08 40.96 19.28
C PHE A 473 31.09 41.06 20.44
N ASP A 474 29.85 40.66 20.19
CA ASP A 474 28.76 40.67 21.17
C ASP A 474 28.41 42.06 21.73
N GLY A 475 28.92 43.15 21.15
CA GLY A 475 28.60 44.53 21.54
C GLY A 475 27.13 44.91 21.39
N ALA A 476 26.36 44.17 20.58
CA ALA A 476 24.92 44.34 20.42
C ALA A 476 24.07 43.57 21.45
N LEU A 477 24.70 42.74 22.31
CA LEU A 477 23.98 42.04 23.35
C LEU A 477 23.57 43.01 24.47
N PRO A 478 22.36 42.89 25.02
CA PRO A 478 21.94 43.69 26.16
C PRO A 478 22.84 43.45 27.37
N ASP A 479 22.92 44.46 28.24
CA ASP A 479 23.68 44.39 29.49
C ASP A 479 22.91 43.55 30.51
N VAL A 480 23.29 42.28 30.60
CA VAL A 480 22.71 41.29 31.50
C VAL A 480 23.87 40.60 32.19
N ASP A 481 23.95 40.68 33.51
CA ASP A 481 24.97 40.02 34.31
C ASP A 481 24.36 38.92 35.18
N PHE A 482 25.21 38.08 35.78
CA PHE A 482 24.71 37.01 36.65
C PHE A 482 24.09 37.53 37.96
N SER A 483 24.46 38.74 38.39
CA SER A 483 23.94 39.37 39.61
C SER A 483 22.50 39.83 39.38
N SER A 484 22.23 40.53 38.27
CA SER A 484 20.89 40.97 37.89
C SER A 484 19.96 39.77 37.73
N LEU A 485 20.44 38.64 37.18
CA LEU A 485 19.63 37.43 37.03
C LEU A 485 19.25 36.77 38.36
N ARG A 486 20.07 36.90 39.41
CA ARG A 486 19.74 36.40 40.76
C ARG A 486 18.68 37.25 41.44
N GLU A 487 18.75 38.56 41.26
CA GLU A 487 17.75 39.51 41.77
C GLU A 487 16.45 39.42 40.97
N PHE A 488 16.54 39.07 39.69
CA PHE A 488 15.42 38.89 38.78
C PHE A 488 14.70 37.54 38.93
N VAL A 489 15.09 36.69 39.89
CA VAL A 489 14.33 35.46 40.16
C VAL A 489 12.92 35.86 40.62
N PRO A 490 11.88 35.58 39.82
CA PRO A 490 10.53 35.98 40.17
C PRO A 490 10.14 35.31 41.48
N THR A 491 9.49 36.08 42.37
CA THR A 491 8.90 35.57 43.60
C THR A 491 8.15 34.26 43.35
N PRO A 492 8.42 33.18 44.13
CA PRO A 492 7.83 31.87 43.93
C PRO A 492 6.35 31.90 44.35
N GLY A 493 5.48 32.38 43.46
CA GLY A 493 4.04 32.52 43.70
C GLY A 493 3.15 31.63 42.83
N ALA A 494 3.71 30.80 41.93
CA ALA A 494 2.91 30.06 40.95
C ALA A 494 3.45 28.66 40.62
N ASP A 495 4.07 27.98 41.58
CA ASP A 495 4.45 26.57 41.41
C ASP A 495 3.26 25.65 41.77
N VAL A 496 2.31 25.54 40.83
CA VAL A 496 1.32 24.45 40.84
C VAL A 496 1.81 23.38 39.87
N GLY A 497 2.46 22.36 40.44
CA GLY A 497 2.50 21.02 39.88
C GLY A 497 3.59 20.70 38.86
N ALA A 498 4.82 20.48 39.33
CA ALA A 498 5.76 19.61 38.62
C ALA A 498 6.37 18.62 39.62
N GLY A 499 5.99 17.35 39.46
CA GLY A 499 6.35 16.25 40.34
C GLY A 499 7.85 16.07 40.54
N SER A 500 8.18 15.79 41.80
CA SER A 500 9.44 15.25 42.29
C SER A 500 9.89 14.03 41.47
N ALA A 501 11.06 14.13 40.86
CA ALA A 501 11.85 12.95 40.50
C ALA A 501 13.35 13.23 40.70
N GLY A 502 13.91 12.63 41.75
CA GLY A 502 15.13 11.84 41.63
C GLY A 502 16.47 12.57 41.67
N ALA A 503 16.95 12.76 42.90
CA ALA A 503 18.30 12.43 43.38
C ALA A 503 19.52 12.76 42.48
N ALA A 504 20.26 13.76 42.95
CA ALA A 504 21.64 14.05 42.59
C ALA A 504 22.58 12.87 42.94
N GLY A 505 23.35 12.39 41.96
CA GLY A 505 24.58 11.64 42.18
C GLY A 505 25.80 12.56 42.06
N PRO A 506 26.88 12.35 42.85
CA PRO A 506 28.05 13.22 42.84
C PRO A 506 28.99 12.91 41.65
N PRO A 507 29.91 13.84 41.31
CA PRO A 507 30.71 13.73 40.09
C PRO A 507 31.85 12.72 40.24
N ARG A 508 31.95 11.78 39.29
CA ARG A 508 33.11 10.90 39.11
C ARG A 508 34.31 11.71 38.63
N ARG A 509 35.35 11.78 39.47
CA ARG A 509 36.71 12.19 39.07
C ARG A 509 37.34 11.12 38.16
N ARG A 510 37.90 11.58 37.04
CA ARG A 510 38.93 10.86 36.27
C ARG A 510 40.28 11.04 36.98
N ALA A 511 40.97 9.94 37.26
CA ALA A 511 42.41 9.88 37.43
C ALA A 511 42.86 8.52 36.86
N GLY A 512 43.85 8.56 35.97
CA GLY A 512 44.53 7.38 35.46
C GLY A 512 45.89 7.18 36.14
N SER A 513 46.56 6.14 35.64
CA SER A 513 47.97 5.72 35.77
C SER A 513 48.41 4.94 37.03
N ASP A 514 48.69 3.66 36.74
CA ASP A 514 50.00 2.98 36.94
C ASP A 514 50.37 2.35 38.30
N ASP A 515 50.37 1.01 38.26
CA ASP A 515 51.53 0.09 38.41
C ASP A 515 51.66 -0.83 39.65
N GLN A 516 52.16 -2.04 39.33
CA GLN A 516 52.86 -3.07 40.14
C GLN A 516 52.13 -4.12 41.02
N SER A 517 52.05 -5.33 40.43
CA SER A 517 52.73 -6.61 40.80
C SER A 517 52.63 -7.26 42.21
N GLY A 518 52.39 -8.59 42.20
CA GLY A 518 52.87 -9.58 43.20
C GLY A 518 51.78 -10.45 43.84
N THR A 519 51.45 -11.65 43.33
CA THR A 519 51.87 -13.01 43.81
C THR A 519 51.51 -13.29 45.30
N VAL A 520 50.82 -14.38 45.72
CA VAL A 520 51.20 -15.81 45.72
C VAL A 520 50.00 -16.71 46.16
N ALA A 521 49.86 -17.86 45.47
CA ALA A 521 49.40 -19.23 45.83
C ALA A 521 48.22 -19.54 46.79
N ALA A 522 47.33 -20.47 46.38
CA ALA A 522 47.41 -21.93 46.66
C ALA A 522 46.01 -22.61 46.72
N GLY A 523 45.87 -23.81 46.12
CA GLY A 523 44.91 -24.84 46.54
C GLY A 523 43.83 -25.29 45.53
N GLY A 524 44.11 -26.34 44.74
CA GLY A 524 43.08 -27.26 44.21
C GLY A 524 42.66 -28.32 45.27
N PRO A 525 41.93 -29.42 44.95
CA PRO A 525 41.75 -30.05 43.62
C PRO A 525 40.34 -30.64 43.27
N ALA A 526 40.22 -31.05 41.99
CA ALA A 526 39.53 -32.22 41.37
C ALA A 526 38.03 -32.53 41.65
N GLY A 527 37.19 -32.96 40.69
CA GLY A 527 37.35 -33.42 39.30
C GLY A 527 36.01 -33.31 38.50
N SER A 528 36.06 -33.16 37.17
CA SER A 528 35.89 -34.21 36.12
C SER A 528 34.43 -34.70 35.98
N ALA A 529 33.71 -34.72 34.85
CA ALA A 529 33.94 -34.62 33.39
C ALA A 529 32.58 -34.22 32.72
N GLY A 530 32.40 -33.81 31.46
CA GLY A 530 33.27 -33.56 30.31
C GLY A 530 32.44 -33.24 29.04
N SER A 531 33.03 -32.45 28.12
CA SER A 531 33.00 -32.53 26.63
C SER A 531 31.66 -32.49 25.87
N SER A 532 31.42 -31.78 24.75
CA SER A 532 32.23 -31.10 23.70
C SER A 532 31.22 -30.36 22.79
N GLY A 533 31.43 -29.13 22.28
CA GLY A 533 32.31 -28.72 21.16
C GLY A 533 31.40 -28.09 20.06
N ALA A 534 31.74 -27.09 19.24
CA ALA A 534 32.94 -26.30 19.00
C ALA A 534 32.54 -24.96 18.35
N SER A 535 33.39 -23.95 18.48
CA SER A 535 33.32 -22.63 17.84
C SER A 535 34.69 -22.37 17.22
N GLU A 536 34.75 -21.94 15.96
CA GLU A 536 35.98 -21.47 15.31
C GLU A 536 35.79 -20.06 14.72
N ARG A 537 36.74 -19.18 15.08
CA ARG A 537 37.04 -17.90 14.46
C ARG A 537 38.51 -17.96 14.03
N HIS A 538 38.81 -17.51 12.82
CA HIS A 538 40.13 -17.00 12.39
C HIS A 538 39.82 -15.89 11.36
N ALA A 539 40.15 -14.62 11.62
CA ALA A 539 41.44 -13.92 11.49
C ALA A 539 41.75 -13.41 10.06
N ALA A 540 42.01 -12.10 9.98
CA ALA A 540 42.46 -11.32 8.81
C ALA A 540 43.96 -11.53 8.48
N PRO A 541 44.43 -11.04 7.32
CA PRO A 541 45.27 -9.81 7.26
C PRO A 541 44.89 -8.93 6.04
N GLY A 542 45.34 -7.69 5.75
CA GLY A 542 46.35 -6.76 6.25
C GLY A 542 46.86 -5.91 5.05
N GLU A 543 46.93 -4.57 5.19
CA GLU A 543 47.81 -3.57 4.49
C GLU A 543 47.68 -3.35 2.95
N GLN A 544 47.88 -2.18 2.30
CA GLN A 544 48.11 -0.75 2.59
C GLN A 544 47.99 0.06 1.24
N PRO A 545 48.04 1.42 1.23
CA PRO A 545 47.53 2.29 0.15
C PRO A 545 48.57 3.12 -0.65
N GLY A 546 48.11 3.81 -1.70
CA GLY A 546 48.75 5.01 -2.29
C GLY A 546 48.30 5.31 -3.75
N PRO A 547 48.62 6.47 -4.35
CA PRO A 547 48.87 7.79 -3.78
C PRO A 547 48.10 8.94 -4.49
N ALA A 548 48.12 10.11 -3.86
CA ALA A 548 47.70 11.40 -4.40
C ALA A 548 48.80 12.05 -5.26
N ALA A 549 48.41 12.81 -6.29
CA ALA A 549 49.28 13.70 -7.04
C ALA A 549 48.76 15.15 -6.94
N ALA A 550 49.63 16.02 -6.44
CA ALA A 550 49.48 17.47 -6.46
C ALA A 550 50.33 18.04 -7.61
N ALA A 551 49.84 19.08 -8.27
CA ALA A 551 50.67 19.99 -9.07
C ALA A 551 50.21 21.43 -8.81
N ALA A 552 51.19 22.28 -8.55
CA ALA A 552 51.04 23.64 -8.07
C ALA A 552 51.17 24.70 -9.17
N ALA A 553 50.52 25.83 -8.91
CA ALA A 553 50.96 27.23 -9.11
C ALA A 553 51.20 27.81 -10.53
N THR A 554 50.54 28.94 -10.82
CA THR A 554 51.23 30.25 -10.97
C THR A 554 50.25 31.43 -10.87
N ALA A 555 50.75 32.53 -10.33
CA ALA A 555 50.08 33.80 -10.07
C ALA A 555 50.03 34.73 -11.31
N GLY A 556 49.16 35.74 -11.27
CA GLY A 556 49.16 36.86 -12.21
C GLY A 556 48.10 37.90 -11.87
N SER A 557 48.47 38.89 -11.06
CA SER A 557 47.70 40.11 -10.77
C SER A 557 47.98 41.16 -11.86
N ALA A 558 46.95 41.84 -12.37
CA ALA A 558 47.07 43.17 -12.94
C ALA A 558 45.72 43.89 -12.94
N ALA A 559 45.77 45.16 -12.55
CA ALA A 559 44.67 46.05 -12.31
C ALA A 559 44.22 46.82 -13.57
N SER A 560 43.08 47.52 -13.40
CA SER A 560 42.80 48.89 -13.83
C SER A 560 41.77 49.11 -14.95
N SER A 561 40.77 49.92 -14.53
CA SER A 561 40.16 51.06 -15.24
C SER A 561 39.26 50.85 -16.46
N GLY A 562 38.10 51.50 -16.43
CA GLY A 562 37.41 51.92 -17.65
C GLY A 562 35.90 52.05 -17.50
N ALA A 563 35.43 53.22 -17.07
CA ALA A 563 34.04 53.66 -17.20
C ALA A 563 33.67 53.85 -18.69
N SER A 564 32.40 53.64 -19.08
CA SER A 564 31.58 54.64 -19.77
C SER A 564 30.19 54.12 -20.15
N GLU A 565 29.19 54.95 -19.83
CA GLU A 565 28.05 55.35 -20.68
C GLU A 565 26.98 54.36 -21.16
N ARG A 566 25.80 54.55 -20.56
CA ARG A 566 24.46 54.53 -21.19
C ARG A 566 24.43 55.45 -22.44
N PRO A 567 23.58 55.23 -23.48
CA PRO A 567 22.15 55.56 -23.35
C PRO A 567 21.12 54.75 -24.16
N ALA A 568 19.87 54.99 -23.73
CA ALA A 568 18.53 54.82 -24.28
C ALA A 568 18.30 54.36 -25.73
N GLY A 569 17.18 53.62 -25.92
CA GLY A 569 16.49 53.51 -27.21
C GLY A 569 15.26 52.60 -27.15
N CYS A 570 14.07 53.19 -27.19
CA CYS A 570 12.78 52.53 -27.40
C CYS A 570 12.61 51.94 -28.81
N CYS A 571 11.57 51.11 -28.94
CA CYS A 571 10.66 50.92 -30.10
C CYS A 571 10.63 49.50 -30.69
N SER A 572 9.48 48.85 -30.43
CA SER A 572 8.61 48.10 -31.35
C SER A 572 9.20 47.43 -32.60
N SER A 573 8.95 46.13 -32.77
CA SER A 573 8.02 45.61 -33.80
C SER A 573 8.15 44.09 -34.03
N SER A 574 6.98 43.45 -34.14
CA SER A 574 6.60 42.31 -35.01
C SER A 574 7.61 41.20 -35.35
N GLY A 575 7.21 39.96 -35.03
CA GLY A 575 7.76 38.73 -35.60
C GLY A 575 6.83 37.53 -35.39
N THR A 576 5.97 37.31 -36.37
CA THR A 576 5.03 36.20 -36.57
C THR A 576 5.67 34.81 -36.73
N ALA A 577 5.08 33.77 -36.12
CA ALA A 577 5.00 32.38 -36.63
C ALA A 577 4.04 31.59 -35.71
N ALA A 578 2.81 31.27 -36.13
CA ALA A 578 2.42 30.08 -36.91
C ALA A 578 2.17 28.81 -36.05
N ALA A 579 0.91 28.62 -35.64
CA ALA A 579 0.22 27.35 -35.41
C ALA A 579 -1.29 27.69 -35.42
N GLY A 580 -2.17 27.07 -36.18
CA GLY A 580 -2.22 25.69 -36.64
C GLY A 580 -3.55 25.11 -36.16
N MET A 581 -4.55 25.19 -37.04
CA MET A 581 -5.92 24.66 -37.02
C MET A 581 -6.30 23.56 -36.00
N LEU A 582 -7.53 23.68 -35.48
CA LEU A 582 -8.67 22.72 -35.42
C LEU A 582 -9.73 23.40 -34.50
N GLY A 583 -10.96 23.77 -34.87
CA GLY A 583 -11.89 23.23 -35.86
C GLY A 583 -12.87 22.29 -35.17
N GLY A 584 -14.10 22.73 -34.83
CA GLY A 584 -15.16 21.81 -34.40
C GLY A 584 -16.29 22.40 -33.55
N SER A 585 -17.32 22.89 -34.22
CA SER A 585 -18.61 23.35 -33.70
C SER A 585 -19.43 22.27 -32.97
N ALA A 586 -20.30 22.70 -32.05
CA ALA A 586 -21.63 22.11 -31.87
C ALA A 586 -22.62 23.14 -31.30
N ALA A 587 -23.50 23.62 -32.17
CA ALA A 587 -24.79 24.27 -31.85
C ALA A 587 -25.80 23.15 -31.53
N SER A 588 -26.54 23.21 -30.42
CA SER A 588 -27.90 23.78 -30.27
C SER A 588 -29.01 23.16 -31.13
N SER A 589 -29.87 22.37 -30.48
CA SER A 589 -31.35 22.37 -30.60
C SER A 589 -31.88 21.49 -29.44
N GLY A 590 -32.70 21.95 -28.49
CA GLY A 590 -34.08 22.45 -28.61
C GLY A 590 -35.03 21.23 -28.50
N GLY A 591 -36.01 21.12 -27.60
CA GLY A 591 -36.61 21.97 -26.59
C GLY A 591 -37.99 21.39 -26.18
N SER A 592 -38.63 22.03 -25.20
CA SER A 592 -40.06 21.92 -24.78
C SER A 592 -40.41 20.81 -23.76
N GLY A 593 -41.11 21.05 -22.65
CA GLY A 593 -41.70 22.28 -22.11
C GLY A 593 -42.73 21.99 -21.00
N LEU A 594 -43.03 23.04 -20.23
CA LEU A 594 -44.26 23.33 -19.46
C LEU A 594 -44.48 22.73 -18.06
N ALA A 595 -44.37 23.56 -17.01
CA ALA A 595 -45.47 24.22 -16.28
C ALA A 595 -45.04 24.55 -14.82
N ALA A 596 -44.88 25.85 -14.48
CA ALA A 596 -45.68 26.63 -13.52
C ALA A 596 -45.54 26.20 -12.03
N SER A 597 -45.40 27.05 -11.02
CA SER A 597 -45.30 28.51 -10.86
C SER A 597 -45.13 28.78 -9.35
N GLN A 598 -44.25 29.73 -9.01
CA GLN A 598 -44.39 30.77 -7.98
C GLN A 598 -44.84 30.40 -6.55
N ASP A 599 -43.97 30.63 -5.56
CA ASP A 599 -44.10 31.81 -4.67
C ASP A 599 -42.89 31.95 -3.73
N GLU A 600 -42.27 33.12 -3.76
CA GLU A 600 -41.36 33.66 -2.76
C GLU A 600 -41.92 35.02 -2.33
N PRO A 601 -41.69 35.46 -1.08
CA PRO A 601 -41.06 36.77 -1.01
C PRO A 601 -39.97 36.92 0.06
N ALA A 602 -38.90 37.55 -0.42
CA ALA A 602 -37.89 38.38 0.22
C ALA A 602 -38.15 38.94 1.63
N VAL A 603 -37.12 38.80 2.47
CA VAL A 603 -36.72 39.70 3.58
C VAL A 603 -35.19 39.74 3.50
N GLY A 604 -34.50 40.86 3.26
CA GLY A 604 -34.54 42.14 3.97
C GLY A 604 -33.13 42.34 4.56
N ARG A 605 -32.28 43.09 3.86
CA ARG A 605 -30.93 43.47 4.32
C ARG A 605 -31.02 44.38 5.54
N LEU A 606 -30.22 44.08 6.55
CA LEU A 606 -29.50 45.03 7.40
C LEU A 606 -28.06 44.54 7.55
#